data_AF-A0A1B8DCY0-F1
#
_entry.id   AF-A0A1B8DCY0-F1
#
_cell.length_a   1.000
_cell.length_b   1.000
_cell.length_c   1.000
_cell.angle_alpha   90.00
_cell.angle_beta   90.00
_cell.angle_gamma   90.00
#
_symmetry.space_group_name_H-M   'P 1'
#
loop_
_entity.id
_entity.type
_entity.pdbx_description
1 polymer ?
#
loop_
_entity_poly.entity_id
_entity_poly.type
_entity_poly.pdbx_seq_one_letter_code
_entity_poly.pdbx_strand_id
1 'polypeptide(L)'
;MHGDKRFGIVAQELLGKPHRYRAGLTITSGGKERVVERETHAYILCALVSNLEKTFTISPHTTPLDEVMRVVHFDSGSGDEIMSVMTDAYSGGKHVNRNDGLVGYEEVEALKIDFKEAAVEGNEGKWLRVCVDGLIVRVESGGWMRVEKVGKGGEVLDIVV
;
A
#
# COMPACT_ATOMS: atom_id res chain seq x y z
N MET A 1 -9.16 11.68 -23.93
CA MET A 1 -8.54 10.54 -23.20
C MET A 1 -7.77 11.14 -22.02
N HIS A 2 -8.21 10.92 -20.79
CA HIS A 2 -7.56 11.44 -19.57
C HIS A 2 -7.14 10.28 -18.62
N GLY A 3 -6.85 9.10 -19.18
CA GLY A 3 -6.59 7.89 -18.41
C GLY A 3 -5.19 7.80 -17.81
N ASP A 4 -4.26 8.62 -18.27
CA ASP A 4 -2.82 8.61 -18.00
C ASP A 4 -2.37 9.57 -16.89
N LYS A 5 -3.32 10.32 -16.30
CA LYS A 5 -3.05 11.34 -15.28
C LYS A 5 -3.89 11.19 -14.02
N ARG A 6 -4.65 10.10 -13.85
CA ARG A 6 -5.61 10.01 -12.73
C ARG A 6 -4.87 9.81 -11.41
N PHE A 7 -3.88 8.91 -11.35
CA PHE A 7 -3.05 8.78 -10.15
C PHE A 7 -2.17 10.01 -9.92
N GLY A 8 -1.70 10.68 -10.98
CA GLY A 8 -0.90 11.92 -10.86
C GLY A 8 -1.67 13.08 -10.23
N ILE A 9 -2.93 13.28 -10.66
CA ILE A 9 -3.79 14.35 -10.14
C ILE A 9 -4.22 14.05 -8.70
N VAL A 10 -4.66 12.82 -8.42
CA VAL A 10 -5.06 12.42 -7.06
C VAL A 10 -3.89 12.45 -6.10
N ALA A 11 -2.70 12.03 -6.53
CA ALA A 11 -1.49 12.17 -5.74
C ALA A 11 -1.23 13.64 -5.38
N GLN A 12 -1.26 14.55 -6.35
CA GLN A 12 -1.06 15.99 -6.08
C GLN A 12 -2.12 16.58 -5.14
N GLU A 13 -3.40 16.20 -5.28
CA GLU A 13 -4.46 16.68 -4.39
C GLU A 13 -4.34 16.14 -2.95
N LEU A 14 -3.96 14.87 -2.80
CA LEU A 14 -3.73 14.25 -1.49
C LEU A 14 -2.49 14.83 -0.79
N LEU A 15 -1.52 15.36 -1.54
CA LEU A 15 -0.27 15.94 -1.03
C LEU A 15 -0.44 17.36 -0.46
N GLY A 16 -1.55 18.04 -0.75
CA GLY A 16 -1.87 19.33 -0.14
C GLY A 16 -2.26 19.24 1.34
N LYS A 17 -2.82 18.10 1.77
CA LYS A 17 -3.11 17.74 3.17
C LYS A 17 -2.93 16.22 3.36
N PRO A 18 -1.68 15.72 3.41
CA PRO A 18 -1.43 14.28 3.48
C PRO A 18 -2.02 13.73 4.77
N HIS A 19 -3.00 12.83 4.62
CA HIS A 19 -3.53 12.10 5.77
C HIS A 19 -2.50 11.06 6.22
N ARG A 20 -2.27 11.02 7.53
CA ARG A 20 -1.31 10.10 8.15
C ARG A 20 -2.09 8.90 8.68
N TYR A 21 -2.23 7.86 7.88
CA TYR A 21 -2.93 6.65 8.26
C TYR A 21 -2.18 5.96 9.40
N ARG A 22 -2.78 5.76 10.57
CA ARG A 22 -2.24 4.88 11.61
C ARG A 22 -2.63 3.44 11.36
N ALA A 23 -1.62 2.60 11.20
CA ALA A 23 -1.80 1.19 10.95
C ALA A 23 -0.62 0.40 11.52
N GLY A 24 -0.89 -0.79 12.03
CA GLY A 24 0.15 -1.78 12.29
C GLY A 24 0.31 -2.68 11.07
N LEU A 25 1.54 -2.88 10.61
CA LEU A 25 1.84 -3.77 9.49
C LEU A 25 2.61 -4.99 9.99
N THR A 26 2.11 -6.16 9.62
CA THR A 26 2.84 -7.43 9.78
C THR A 26 3.07 -8.03 8.40
N ILE A 27 4.33 -8.29 8.09
CA ILE A 27 4.77 -8.90 6.83
C ILE A 27 5.19 -10.35 7.12
N THR A 28 4.71 -11.28 6.31
CA THR A 28 5.19 -12.67 6.32
C THR A 28 6.15 -12.87 5.15
N SER A 29 7.36 -13.36 5.43
CA SER A 29 8.36 -13.73 4.41
C SER A 29 9.18 -14.93 4.90
N GLY A 30 9.36 -15.94 4.04
CA GLY A 30 10.04 -17.18 4.40
C GLY A 30 9.37 -17.91 5.57
N GLY A 31 8.04 -17.86 5.64
CA GLY A 31 7.23 -18.42 6.74
C GLY A 31 7.37 -17.71 8.09
N LYS A 32 8.05 -16.56 8.16
CA LYS A 32 8.23 -15.79 9.40
C LYS A 32 7.49 -14.46 9.34
N GLU A 33 6.82 -14.12 10.43
CA GLU A 33 6.18 -12.82 10.59
C GLU A 33 7.14 -11.79 11.18
N ARG A 34 7.11 -10.58 10.63
CA ARG A 34 7.84 -9.40 11.11
C ARG A 34 6.90 -8.21 11.17
N VAL A 35 6.90 -7.52 12.31
CA VAL A 35 6.23 -6.23 12.43
C VAL A 35 7.11 -5.14 11.80
N VAL A 36 6.51 -4.31 10.94
CA VAL A 36 7.18 -3.12 10.43
C VAL A 36 7.21 -2.09 11.56
N GLU A 37 8.40 -1.60 11.92
CA GLU A 37 8.61 -0.61 12.99
C GLU A 37 8.18 0.79 12.56
N ARG A 38 6.89 0.93 12.21
CA ARG A 38 6.26 2.16 11.76
C ARG A 38 4.78 2.12 12.11
N GLU A 39 4.29 3.20 12.69
CA GLU A 39 2.89 3.33 13.15
C GLU A 39 2.03 4.20 12.24
N THR A 40 2.65 4.99 11.35
CA THR A 40 1.97 5.93 10.46
C THR A 40 2.44 5.77 9.03
N HIS A 41 1.51 5.85 8.09
CA HIS A 41 1.78 5.61 6.69
C HIS A 41 1.09 6.68 5.84
N ALA A 42 1.75 7.15 4.79
CA ALA A 42 1.08 7.91 3.75
C ALA A 42 0.41 6.99 2.72
N TYR A 43 0.99 5.80 2.51
CA TYR A 43 0.53 4.84 1.51
C TYR A 43 0.99 3.43 1.88
N ILE A 44 0.13 2.44 1.66
CA ILE A 44 0.42 1.02 1.80
C ILE A 44 -0.21 0.33 0.59
N LEU A 45 0.58 -0.42 -0.17
CA LEU A 45 0.13 -1.13 -1.36
C LEU A 45 0.73 -2.52 -1.38
N CYS A 46 -0.11 -3.52 -1.62
CA CYS A 46 0.29 -4.85 -2.00
C CYS A 46 0.02 -5.01 -3.50
N ALA A 47 1.03 -5.43 -4.28
CA ALA A 47 0.92 -5.49 -5.74
C ALA A 47 1.50 -6.79 -6.33
N LEU A 48 0.83 -7.27 -7.37
CA LEU A 48 1.28 -8.32 -8.31
C LEU A 48 1.59 -7.74 -9.70
N VAL A 49 1.58 -6.41 -9.83
CA VAL A 49 1.80 -5.69 -11.09
C VAL A 49 2.89 -4.65 -10.93
N SER A 50 3.63 -4.36 -12.00
CA SER A 50 4.70 -3.36 -11.99
C SER A 50 4.16 -1.92 -11.95
N ASN A 51 2.99 -1.70 -12.56
CA ASN A 51 2.43 -0.39 -12.87
C ASN A 51 0.94 -0.32 -12.49
N LEU A 52 0.51 0.75 -11.81
CA LEU A 52 -0.92 1.04 -11.62
C LEU A 52 -1.49 1.87 -12.79
N GLU A 53 -0.63 2.64 -13.45
CA GLU A 53 -0.90 3.37 -14.69
C GLU A 53 0.33 3.28 -15.60
N LYS A 54 0.16 3.55 -16.90
CA LYS A 54 1.20 3.37 -17.93
C LYS A 54 2.55 4.01 -17.57
N THR A 55 2.53 5.15 -16.89
CA THR A 55 3.74 5.91 -16.50
C THR A 55 4.09 5.79 -15.02
N PHE A 56 3.26 5.14 -14.21
CA PHE A 56 3.43 5.06 -12.77
C PHE A 56 3.94 3.67 -12.36
N THR A 57 5.26 3.53 -12.32
CA THR A 57 5.94 2.27 -11.97
C THR A 57 6.08 2.18 -10.45
N ILE A 58 5.14 1.47 -9.79
CA ILE A 58 5.10 1.38 -8.33
C ILE A 58 5.92 0.21 -7.78
N SER A 59 6.06 -0.87 -8.57
CA SER A 59 6.77 -2.10 -8.20
C SER A 59 7.74 -2.50 -9.32
N PRO A 60 8.91 -1.84 -9.41
CA PRO A 60 9.82 -1.96 -10.56
C PRO A 60 10.45 -3.35 -10.72
N HIS A 61 10.47 -4.17 -9.66
CA HIS A 61 11.02 -5.54 -9.72
C HIS A 61 9.97 -6.58 -10.14
N THR A 62 8.70 -6.19 -10.27
CA THR A 62 7.65 -7.10 -10.72
C THR A 62 7.76 -7.30 -12.22
N THR A 63 7.82 -8.57 -12.62
CA THR A 63 7.82 -8.98 -14.02
C THR A 63 6.57 -9.78 -14.33
N PRO A 64 6.06 -9.76 -15.59
CA PRO A 64 4.84 -10.48 -15.93
C PRO A 64 4.94 -11.96 -15.55
N LEU A 65 3.95 -12.44 -14.79
CA LEU A 65 3.81 -13.84 -14.38
C LEU A 65 4.93 -14.36 -13.44
N ASP A 66 5.62 -13.49 -12.71
CA ASP A 66 6.63 -13.94 -11.73
C ASP A 66 6.04 -14.60 -10.48
N GLU A 67 4.71 -14.55 -10.29
CA GLU A 67 4.00 -15.04 -9.11
C GLU A 67 4.51 -14.41 -7.80
N VAL A 68 5.16 -13.26 -7.84
CA VAL A 68 5.74 -12.59 -6.66
C VAL A 68 4.86 -11.45 -6.18
N MET A 69 4.42 -11.53 -4.93
CA MET A 69 3.68 -10.47 -4.27
C MET A 69 4.65 -9.53 -3.57
N ARG A 70 4.51 -8.22 -3.82
CA ARG A 70 5.39 -7.21 -3.23
C ARG A 70 4.60 -6.15 -2.50
N VAL A 71 5.13 -5.71 -1.37
CA VAL A 71 4.56 -4.63 -0.58
C VAL A 71 5.40 -3.38 -0.76
N VAL A 72 4.74 -2.27 -1.05
CA VAL A 72 5.30 -0.92 -1.06
C VAL A 72 4.61 -0.14 0.05
N HIS A 73 5.37 0.48 0.96
CA HIS A 73 4.77 1.34 1.99
C HIS A 73 5.60 2.61 2.24
N PHE A 74 4.90 3.75 2.36
CA PHE A 74 5.50 5.06 2.57
C PHE A 74 5.26 5.53 4.00
N ASP A 75 6.24 6.21 4.59
CA ASP A 75 6.06 6.89 5.86
C ASP A 75 5.17 8.13 5.69
N SER A 76 4.65 8.66 6.78
CA SER A 76 3.81 9.87 6.83
C SER A 76 4.64 11.16 6.90
N GLY A 77 5.65 11.25 6.01
CA GLY A 77 6.52 12.43 5.88
C GLY A 77 5.76 13.72 5.54
N SER A 78 6.52 14.80 5.39
CA SER A 78 6.03 16.07 4.87
C SER A 78 5.49 15.94 3.44
N GLY A 79 4.67 16.89 3.00
CA GLY A 79 4.16 16.91 1.62
C GLY A 79 5.28 16.86 0.59
N ASP A 80 6.38 17.58 0.82
CA ASP A 80 7.55 17.60 -0.07
C ASP A 80 8.27 16.24 -0.14
N GLU A 81 8.42 15.56 1.00
CA GLU A 81 9.00 14.21 1.05
C GLU A 81 8.16 13.20 0.27
N ILE A 82 6.84 13.21 0.47
CA ILE A 82 5.96 12.29 -0.27
C ILE A 82 5.89 12.67 -1.76
N MET A 83 5.89 13.96 -2.11
CA MET A 83 6.01 14.40 -3.51
C MET A 83 7.31 13.91 -4.16
N SER A 84 8.43 13.91 -3.42
CA SER A 84 9.70 13.38 -3.88
C SER A 84 9.62 11.88 -4.16
N VAL A 85 9.05 11.10 -3.22
CA VAL A 85 8.82 9.65 -3.40
C VAL A 85 7.96 9.38 -4.63
N MET A 86 6.87 10.13 -4.81
CA MET A 86 5.97 9.96 -5.97
C MET A 86 6.68 10.30 -7.28
N THR A 87 7.52 11.35 -7.28
CA THR A 87 8.31 11.73 -8.47
C THR A 87 9.29 10.62 -8.86
N ASP A 88 9.93 9.99 -7.89
CA ASP A 88 10.84 8.86 -8.13
C ASP A 88 10.10 7.63 -8.69
N ALA A 89 8.85 7.40 -8.27
CA ALA A 89 8.01 6.34 -8.83
C ALA A 89 7.68 6.58 -10.32
N TYR A 90 7.40 7.83 -10.71
CA TYR A 90 7.27 8.19 -12.14
C TYR A 90 8.61 8.13 -12.90
N SER A 91 9.74 8.24 -12.21
CA SER A 91 11.09 8.13 -12.78
C SER A 91 11.55 6.67 -12.93
N GLY A 92 10.64 5.80 -13.38
CA GLY A 92 10.92 4.36 -13.57
C GLY A 92 11.00 3.56 -12.27
N GLY A 93 10.27 3.96 -11.23
CA GLY A 93 10.21 3.23 -9.97
C GLY A 93 11.43 3.41 -9.05
N LYS A 94 12.17 4.51 -9.17
CA LYS A 94 13.39 4.75 -8.36
C LYS A 94 13.11 4.94 -6.88
N HIS A 95 11.85 5.14 -6.48
CA HIS A 95 11.43 5.35 -5.09
C HIS A 95 11.81 4.17 -4.19
N VAL A 96 11.89 2.95 -4.75
CA VAL A 96 12.28 1.75 -3.99
C VAL A 96 13.78 1.70 -3.65
N ASN A 97 14.60 2.54 -4.30
CA ASN A 97 16.05 2.60 -4.07
C ASN A 97 16.44 3.66 -3.04
N ARG A 98 15.45 4.31 -2.41
CA ARG A 98 15.69 5.32 -1.39
C ARG A 98 16.16 4.64 -0.09
N ASN A 99 17.22 5.21 0.50
CA ASN A 99 17.83 4.71 1.73
C ASN A 99 17.57 5.62 2.94
N ASP A 100 16.65 6.58 2.79
CA ASP A 100 16.25 7.53 3.84
C ASP A 100 15.19 6.96 4.80
N GLY A 101 14.77 5.71 4.58
CA GLY A 101 13.78 5.03 5.42
C GLY A 101 12.33 5.43 5.13
N LEU A 102 12.06 6.32 4.16
CA LEU A 102 10.69 6.73 3.84
C LEU A 102 9.90 5.62 3.13
N VAL A 103 10.57 4.83 2.29
CA VAL A 103 9.96 3.77 1.48
C VAL A 103 10.43 2.41 1.97
N GLY A 104 9.48 1.52 2.26
CA GLY A 104 9.74 0.09 2.35
C GLY A 104 9.27 -0.60 1.07
N TYR A 105 10.07 -1.54 0.58
CA TYR A 105 9.75 -2.35 -0.58
C TYR A 105 10.28 -3.77 -0.39
N GLU A 106 9.36 -4.73 -0.28
CA GLU A 106 9.68 -6.09 0.14
C GLU A 106 8.88 -7.13 -0.65
N GLU A 107 9.51 -8.25 -0.96
CA GLU A 107 8.81 -9.46 -1.39
C GLU A 107 8.19 -10.15 -0.17
N VAL A 108 6.91 -10.53 -0.29
CA VAL A 108 6.13 -11.06 0.81
C VAL A 108 5.31 -12.27 0.40
N GLU A 109 5.03 -13.14 1.36
CA GLU A 109 4.05 -14.21 1.26
C GLU A 109 2.66 -13.71 1.69
N ALA A 110 2.62 -12.86 2.72
CA ALA A 110 1.41 -12.23 3.21
C ALA A 110 1.67 -10.83 3.78
N LEU A 111 0.63 -10.00 3.77
CA LEU A 111 0.57 -8.71 4.44
C LEU A 111 -0.68 -8.69 5.32
N LYS A 112 -0.51 -8.39 6.60
CA LYS A 112 -1.60 -8.06 7.53
C LYS A 112 -1.52 -6.58 7.90
N ILE A 113 -2.67 -5.91 7.89
CA ILE A 113 -2.84 -4.52 8.30
C ILE A 113 -3.87 -4.48 9.43
N ASP A 114 -3.46 -4.01 10.60
CA ASP A 114 -4.35 -3.70 11.72
C ASP A 114 -4.68 -2.19 11.68
N PHE A 115 -5.96 -1.83 11.49
CA PHE A 115 -6.37 -0.43 11.32
C PHE A 115 -6.50 0.25 12.69
N LYS A 116 -5.64 1.24 12.96
CA LYS A 116 -5.64 1.98 14.24
C LYS A 116 -6.43 3.30 14.18
N GLU A 117 -7.11 3.52 13.06
CA GLU A 117 -7.76 4.79 12.72
C GLU A 117 -9.06 5.06 13.44
N ALA A 118 -9.67 4.02 14.01
CA ALA A 118 -10.81 4.14 14.91
C ALA A 118 -10.57 5.09 16.09
N ALA A 119 -9.32 5.20 16.56
CA ALA A 119 -8.95 6.06 17.68
C ALA A 119 -8.70 7.53 17.27
N VAL A 120 -8.77 7.86 15.98
CA VAL A 120 -8.52 9.22 15.47
C VAL A 120 -9.79 10.06 15.56
N GLU A 121 -9.73 11.18 16.28
CA GLU A 121 -10.84 12.12 16.43
C GLU A 121 -11.34 12.63 15.07
N GLY A 122 -12.66 12.64 14.88
CA GLY A 122 -13.29 13.01 13.60
C GLY A 122 -13.24 11.93 12.51
N ASN A 123 -12.78 10.72 12.82
CA ASN A 123 -12.82 9.60 11.88
C ASN A 123 -14.09 8.74 12.04
N GLU A 124 -15.17 9.11 11.36
CA GLU A 124 -16.42 8.32 11.26
C GLU A 124 -16.29 7.15 10.26
N GLY A 125 -15.14 6.46 10.28
CA GLY A 125 -14.78 5.38 9.34
C GLY A 125 -14.51 5.86 7.91
N LYS A 126 -14.14 7.14 7.74
CA LYS A 126 -13.70 7.69 6.45
C LYS A 126 -12.43 6.99 5.96
N TRP A 127 -11.50 6.72 6.88
CA TRP A 127 -10.16 6.20 6.59
C TRP A 127 -10.03 4.68 6.79
N LEU A 128 -11.11 4.01 7.17
CA LEU A 128 -11.17 2.55 7.33
C LEU A 128 -11.61 1.89 6.01
N ARG A 129 -10.89 2.16 4.92
CA ARG A 129 -11.25 1.72 3.57
C ARG A 129 -10.03 1.19 2.83
N VAL A 130 -10.25 0.14 2.04
CA VAL A 130 -9.23 -0.52 1.24
C VAL A 130 -9.73 -0.58 -0.20
N CYS A 131 -8.84 -0.29 -1.15
CA CYS A 131 -9.11 -0.50 -2.57
C CYS A 131 -8.51 -1.84 -2.99
N VAL A 132 -9.37 -2.79 -3.39
CA VAL A 132 -8.97 -4.10 -3.93
C VAL A 132 -9.37 -4.11 -5.40
N ASP A 133 -8.41 -3.96 -6.30
CA ASP A 133 -8.63 -3.95 -7.76
C ASP A 133 -9.76 -3.02 -8.24
N GLY A 134 -9.91 -1.87 -7.59
CA GLY A 134 -10.93 -0.86 -7.89
C GLY A 134 -12.23 -1.00 -7.09
N LEU A 135 -12.40 -2.08 -6.33
CA LEU A 135 -13.48 -2.23 -5.37
C LEU A 135 -13.09 -1.61 -4.01
N ILE A 136 -13.96 -0.77 -3.47
CA ILE A 136 -13.76 -0.19 -2.14
C ILE A 136 -14.43 -1.08 -1.09
N VAL A 137 -13.62 -1.63 -0.18
CA VAL A 137 -14.07 -2.40 0.98
C VAL A 137 -13.91 -1.55 2.24
N ARG A 138 -14.96 -1.44 3.04
CA ARG A 138 -14.91 -0.76 4.35
C ARG A 138 -14.57 -1.79 5.43
N VAL A 139 -13.62 -1.43 6.30
CA VAL A 139 -13.26 -2.22 7.47
C VAL A 139 -13.94 -1.59 8.70
N GLU A 140 -14.39 -2.43 9.63
CA GLU A 140 -14.98 -1.96 10.87
C GLU A 140 -13.93 -1.36 11.82
N SER A 141 -14.42 -0.59 12.79
CA SER A 141 -13.56 0.02 13.82
C SER A 141 -12.83 -1.06 14.62
N GLY A 142 -11.50 -0.99 14.66
CA GLY A 142 -10.66 -2.01 15.31
C GLY A 142 -10.48 -3.28 14.48
N GLY A 143 -10.99 -3.30 13.24
CA GLY A 143 -10.79 -4.40 12.31
C GLY A 143 -9.38 -4.45 11.72
N TRP A 144 -9.13 -5.53 10.99
CA TRP A 144 -7.87 -5.80 10.31
C TRP A 144 -8.15 -6.40 8.93
N MET A 145 -7.14 -6.41 8.06
CA MET A 145 -7.17 -7.17 6.82
C MET A 145 -5.89 -8.01 6.69
N ARG A 146 -5.99 -9.13 5.97
CA ARG A 146 -4.82 -9.91 5.53
C ARG A 146 -4.97 -10.22 4.05
N VAL A 147 -3.88 -10.11 3.31
CA VAL A 147 -3.77 -10.55 1.92
C VAL A 147 -2.61 -11.52 1.81
N GLU A 148 -2.85 -12.63 1.13
CA GLU A 148 -1.85 -13.66 0.86
C GLU A 148 -2.12 -14.31 -0.49
N LYS A 149 -1.07 -14.89 -1.08
CA LYS A 149 -1.23 -15.66 -2.32
C LYS A 149 -1.91 -16.98 -2.01
N VAL A 150 -2.91 -17.30 -2.82
CA VAL A 150 -3.57 -18.61 -2.80
C VAL A 150 -2.65 -19.64 -3.43
N GLY A 151 -2.48 -20.79 -2.78
CA GLY A 151 -1.81 -21.92 -3.39
C GLY A 151 -2.53 -22.36 -4.69
N LYS A 152 -1.78 -22.92 -5.65
CA LYS A 152 -2.38 -23.48 -6.88
C LYS A 152 -3.46 -24.49 -6.52
N GLY A 153 -4.68 -24.27 -7.03
CA GLY A 153 -5.85 -25.12 -6.78
C GLY A 153 -6.61 -24.82 -5.49
N GLY A 154 -6.25 -23.78 -4.74
CA GLY A 154 -7.05 -23.28 -3.63
C GLY A 154 -8.18 -22.36 -4.11
N GLU A 155 -9.32 -22.40 -3.42
CA GLU A 155 -10.38 -21.41 -3.54
C GLU A 155 -10.31 -20.44 -2.34
N VAL A 156 -10.62 -19.17 -2.55
CA VAL A 156 -10.67 -18.17 -1.47
C VAL A 156 -12.09 -17.68 -1.31
N LEU A 157 -12.77 -18.19 -0.30
CA LEU A 157 -13.87 -17.50 0.32
C LEU A 157 -13.85 -17.82 1.82
N ASP A 158 -13.28 -16.91 2.61
CA ASP A 158 -13.41 -16.94 4.06
C ASP A 158 -14.11 -15.66 4.50
N ILE A 159 -15.42 -15.76 4.73
CA ILE A 159 -16.23 -14.65 5.25
C ILE A 159 -16.25 -14.82 6.77
N VAL A 160 -15.36 -14.12 7.45
CA VAL A 160 -15.38 -14.02 8.90
C VAL A 160 -16.41 -12.94 9.27
N VAL A 161 -17.56 -13.37 9.81
CA VAL A 161 -18.65 -12.51 10.31
C VAL A 161 -18.48 -12.28 11.80
#